data_AF-A0A2J0LK18-F1
#
_entry.id   AF-A0A2J0LK18-F1
#
_cell.length_a   1.000
_cell.length_b   1.000
_cell.length_c   1.000
_cell.angle_alpha   90.00
_cell.angle_beta   90.00
_cell.angle_gamma   90.00
#
_symmetry.space_group_name_H-M   'P 1'
#
loop_
_entity.id
_entity.type
_entity.pdbx_description
1 polymer ?
#
loop_
_entity_poly.entity_id
_entity_poly.type
_entity_poly.pdbx_seq_one_letter_code
_entity_poly.pdbx_strand_id
1 'polypeptide(L)' 'KFVMYNWNVDVKTFKKTGKPYIIWRIEQMVNFGLNDERLDKKLVKKFWKELHLDPDKKNFLKMLLWKRKS' A
#
# COMPACT_ATOMS: atom_id res chain seq x y z
N LYS A 1 13.97 9.47 -14.46
CA LYS A 1 14.16 9.34 -13.00
C LYS A 1 13.14 10.26 -12.33
N PHE A 2 11.92 9.80 -12.08
CA PHE A 2 10.88 10.63 -11.47
C PHE A 2 11.02 10.55 -9.95
N VAL A 3 11.46 11.65 -9.33
CA VAL A 3 11.39 11.85 -7.88
C VAL A 3 10.08 12.58 -7.64
N MET A 4 9.17 11.99 -6.88
CA MET A 4 7.89 12.62 -6.51
C MET A 4 8.12 13.55 -5.32
N TYR A 5 7.84 14.84 -5.48
CA TYR A 5 8.33 15.91 -4.60
C TYR A 5 7.40 16.36 -3.46
N ASN A 6 6.26 15.70 -3.18
CA ASN A 6 5.22 16.36 -2.35
C ASN A 6 4.98 15.83 -0.92
N TRP A 7 5.73 14.86 -0.40
CA TRP A 7 5.69 14.55 1.04
C TRP A 7 7.09 14.25 1.55
N ASN A 8 7.71 15.24 2.19
CA ASN A 8 8.94 15.06 2.96
C ASN A 8 8.62 14.29 4.26
N VAL A 9 8.12 13.05 4.13
CA VAL A 9 8.28 12.09 5.23
C VAL A 9 9.76 11.84 5.28
N ASP A 10 10.40 12.27 6.36
CA ASP A 10 11.83 12.07 6.55
C ASP A 10 12.10 10.58 6.76
N VAL A 11 12.16 9.83 5.65
CA VAL A 11 12.35 8.38 5.61
C VAL A 11 13.68 7.97 6.27
N LYS A 12 14.57 8.93 6.57
CA LYS A 12 15.80 8.72 7.33
C LYS A 12 15.54 8.47 8.82
N THR A 13 14.49 9.06 9.40
CA THR A 13 14.12 8.85 10.82
C THR A 13 13.03 7.81 11.01
N PHE A 14 12.26 7.52 9.95
CA PHE A 14 11.26 6.46 9.98
C PHE A 14 11.93 5.09 9.99
N LYS A 15 11.94 4.41 11.14
CA LYS A 15 12.42 3.02 11.26
C LYS A 15 11.64 2.17 10.25
N LYS A 16 12.33 1.69 9.20
CA LYS A 16 11.77 0.85 8.13
C LYS A 16 11.48 -0.59 8.60
N THR A 17 10.98 -0.73 9.81
CA THR A 17 10.83 -2.00 10.47
C THR A 17 9.48 -2.06 11.18
N GLY A 18 8.92 -3.27 11.21
CA GLY A 18 7.68 -3.54 11.93
C GLY A 18 6.41 -3.17 11.16
N LYS A 19 5.30 -3.33 11.87
CA LYS A 19 3.93 -3.24 11.36
C LYS A 19 3.57 -1.87 10.75
N PRO A 20 3.88 -0.72 11.38
CA PRO A 20 3.52 0.59 10.83
C PRO A 20 4.18 0.88 9.48
N TYR A 21 5.43 0.45 9.30
CA TYR A 21 6.13 0.59 8.02
C TYR A 21 5.47 -0.23 6.91
N ILE A 22 5.06 -1.46 7.21
CA ILE A 22 4.40 -2.33 6.23
C ILE A 22 3.06 -1.72 5.79
N ILE A 23 2.25 -1.24 6.74
CA ILE A 23 0.98 -0.56 6.46
C ILE A 23 1.22 0.67 5.57
N TRP A 24 2.13 1.56 6.00
CA TRP A 24 2.46 2.76 5.24
C TRP A 24 2.95 2.44 3.83
N ARG A 25 3.83 1.44 3.65
CA ARG A 25 4.30 1.03 2.31
C ARG A 25 3.15 0.54 1.43
N ILE A 26 2.24 -0.28 1.95
CA ILE A 26 1.06 -0.74 1.20
C ILE A 26 0.20 0.46 0.79
N GLU A 27 -0.05 1.40 1.70
CA GLU A 27 -0.83 2.60 1.41
C GLU A 27 -0.17 3.46 0.33
N GLN A 28 1.16 3.67 0.41
CA GLN A 28 1.89 4.42 -0.60
C GLN A 28 1.78 3.76 -1.98
N MET A 29 2.01 2.44 -2.03
CA MET A 29 1.96 1.66 -3.24
C MET A 29 0.57 1.67 -3.90
N VAL A 30 -0.49 1.51 -3.11
CA VAL A 30 -1.86 1.50 -3.63
C VAL A 30 -2.31 2.90 -4.01
N ASN A 31 -2.07 3.91 -3.17
CA ASN A 31 -2.59 5.26 -3.39
C ASN A 31 -1.79 6.05 -4.43
N PHE A 32 -0.50 5.81 -4.58
CA PHE A 32 0.35 6.64 -5.45
C PHE A 32 1.02 5.87 -6.58
N GLY A 33 0.90 4.54 -6.60
CA GLY A 33 1.42 3.70 -7.65
C GLY A 33 2.56 2.80 -7.20
N LEU A 34 2.78 1.75 -7.99
CA LEU A 34 3.63 0.63 -7.61
C LEU A 34 5.11 0.81 -7.94
N ASN A 35 5.47 1.76 -8.82
CA ASN A 35 6.85 2.02 -9.24
C ASN A 35 7.65 0.72 -9.53
N ASP A 36 7.06 -0.17 -10.34
CA ASP A 36 7.59 -1.49 -10.72
C ASP A 36 7.70 -2.55 -9.61
N GLU A 37 7.25 -2.26 -8.39
CA GLU A 37 7.15 -3.23 -7.29
C GLU A 37 5.83 -4.02 -7.32
N ARG A 38 5.81 -5.23 -6.75
CA ARG A 38 4.60 -6.05 -6.63
C ARG A 38 4.04 -5.96 -5.20
N LEU A 39 2.72 -5.81 -5.08
CA LEU A 39 2.00 -5.94 -3.81
C LEU A 39 1.96 -7.40 -3.35
N ASP A 40 2.41 -7.67 -2.13
CA ASP A 40 2.23 -8.97 -1.49
C ASP A 40 0.77 -9.14 -1.04
N LYS A 41 0.04 -10.01 -1.75
CA LYS A 41 -1.35 -10.36 -1.46
C LYS A 41 -1.58 -10.80 -0.01
N LYS A 42 -0.66 -11.56 0.60
CA LYS A 42 -0.81 -12.06 1.98
C LYS A 42 -0.72 -10.91 2.98
N LEU A 43 0.24 -10.00 2.79
CA LEU A 43 0.40 -8.82 3.65
C LEU A 43 -0.79 -7.87 3.54
N VAL A 44 -1.26 -7.61 2.31
CA VAL A 44 -2.43 -6.76 2.07
C VAL A 44 -3.67 -7.34 2.77
N LYS A 45 -3.90 -8.66 2.68
CA LYS A 45 -5.00 -9.31 3.39
C LYS A 45 -4.83 -9.26 4.90
N LYS A 46 -3.61 -9.48 5.41
CA LYS A 46 -3.28 -9.45 6.84
C LYS A 46 -3.63 -8.10 7.48
N PHE A 47 -3.28 -7.00 6.80
CA PHE A 47 -3.47 -5.65 7.33
C PHE A 47 -4.72 -4.95 6.78
N TRP A 48 -5.59 -5.63 6.03
CA TRP A 48 -6.71 -5.02 5.31
C TRP A 48 -7.59 -4.06 6.13
N LYS A 49 -7.86 -4.42 7.39
CA LYS A 49 -8.69 -3.61 8.30
C LYS A 49 -8.02 -2.31 8.73
N GLU A 50 -6.69 -2.24 8.64
CA GLU A 50 -5.86 -1.14 9.11
C GLU A 50 -5.41 -0.22 7.97
N LEU A 51 -5.68 -0.60 6.70
CA LEU A 51 -5.26 0.18 5.53
C LEU A 51 -6.20 1.37 5.27
N HIS A 52 -5.61 2.56 5.24
CA HIS A 52 -6.23 3.82 4.87
C HIS A 52 -5.95 4.11 3.40
N LEU A 53 -6.81 3.56 2.55
CA LEU A 53 -6.71 3.65 1.10
C LEU A 53 -7.76 4.60 0.56
N ASP A 54 -7.44 5.25 -0.56
CA ASP A 54 -8.43 5.94 -1.37
C ASP A 54 -9.64 5.01 -1.66
N PRO A 55 -10.89 5.48 -1.49
CA PRO A 55 -12.07 4.62 -1.55
C PRO A 55 -12.19 3.83 -2.86
N ASP A 56 -11.93 4.45 -4.00
CA ASP A 56 -12.06 3.80 -5.31
C ASP A 56 -11.00 2.72 -5.48
N LYS A 57 -9.76 3.03 -5.09
CA LYS A 57 -8.65 2.06 -5.10
C LYS A 57 -8.90 0.92 -4.13
N LYS A 58 -9.46 1.20 -2.95
CA LYS A 58 -9.84 0.18 -1.97
C LYS A 58 -10.89 -0.77 -2.52
N ASN A 59 -11.92 -0.25 -3.17
CA ASN A 59 -12.99 -1.04 -3.78
C ASN A 59 -12.47 -1.91 -4.93
N PHE A 60 -11.64 -1.34 -5.81
CA PHE A 60 -11.00 -2.07 -6.89
C PHE A 60 -10.09 -3.19 -6.35
N LEU A 61 -9.22 -2.88 -5.38
CA LEU A 61 -8.33 -3.85 -4.77
C LEU A 61 -9.11 -4.95 -4.02
N LYS A 62 -10.22 -4.61 -3.36
CA LYS A 62 -11.13 -5.57 -2.74
C LYS A 62 -11.68 -6.56 -3.76
N MET A 63 -12.14 -6.05 -4.91
CA MET A 63 -12.63 -6.90 -6.00
C MET A 63 -11.54 -7.88 -6.46
N LEU A 64 -10.29 -7.42 -6.66
CA LEU A 64 -9.18 -8.28 -7.08
C LEU A 64 -8.81 -9.35 -6.04
N LEU A 65 -8.85 -9.02 -4.75
CA LEU A 65 -8.40 -9.89 -3.66
C LEU A 65 -9.40 -10.99 -3.30
N TRP A 66 -10.69 -10.73 -3.48
CA TRP A 66 -11.81 -11.59 -3.06
C TRP A 66 -12.79 -11.94 -4.18
N LYS A 67 -12.46 -11.69 -5.46
CA LYS A 67 -13.24 -12.23 -6.57
C LYS A 67 -13.40 -13.74 -6.38
N ARG A 68 -14.64 -14.22 -6.33
CA ARG A 68 -14.91 -15.66 -6.33
C ARG A 68 -14.37 -16.22 -7.64
N LYS A 69 -13.63 -17.33 -7.57
CA LYS A 69 -13.47 -18.19 -8.74
C LYS A 69 -14.88 -18.64 -9.10
N SER A 70 -15.37 -18.19 -10.25
CA SER A 70 -16.47 -18.89 -10.92
C SER A 70 -15.96 -20.21 -11.47
#